data_AF-A0A1Y4HTQ1-F1
#
_entry.id   AF-A0A1Y4HTQ1-F1
#
_cell.length_a   1.000
_cell.length_b   1.000
_cell.length_c   1.000
_cell.angle_alpha   90.00
_cell.angle_beta   90.00
_cell.angle_gamma   90.00
#
_symmetry.space_group_name_H-M   'P 1'
#
loop_
_entity.id
_entity.type
_entity.pdbx_description
1 polymer ?
#
loop_
_entity_poly.entity_id
_entity_poly.type
_entity_poly.pdbx_seq_one_letter_code
_entity_poly.pdbx_strand_id
1 'polypeptide(L)'
;MTVLLSLIRELPAYLAAPAPSPSCLLSLVRTCTALYRLLSSGTQLPEAGDRQTYTLLADQLFRAVSQRLETAHCDSLHTRALLTEALYSLLRETGRCYDTSRAEVCDAYVAKLMNAYTETMPSDSAGIPLQTAVCRVLESFFYPEAWEEDEWFMLLRSTLADWCSSLSPEGIWEELPMEEAWRRLEVLNRYSYLFRDGEFDRKTERTFRRYSQSLRSDFTSATVWEAFLDATLPEHLYVPSSQLLFCAIKNMAQQARILEAGSDARLQYLSYAMAGEWGIQAAGFPDV
;
A
#
# COMPACT_ATOMS: atom_id res chain seq x y z
N MET A 1 14.73 13.37 7.33
CA MET A 1 14.24 14.21 8.47
C MET A 1 13.44 15.49 8.09
N THR A 2 13.89 16.37 7.18
CA THR A 2 13.14 17.62 6.85
C THR A 2 11.73 17.37 6.26
N VAL A 3 11.56 16.27 5.53
CA VAL A 3 10.28 15.84 4.94
C VAL A 3 9.30 15.38 6.03
N LEU A 4 9.78 14.61 7.01
CA LEU A 4 9.00 14.17 8.18
C LEU A 4 8.42 15.37 8.93
N LEU A 5 9.25 16.38 9.22
CA LEU A 5 8.83 17.56 9.97
C LEU A 5 7.80 18.41 9.22
N SER A 6 7.88 18.48 7.89
CA SER A 6 6.86 19.17 7.07
C SER A 6 5.52 18.46 7.18
N LEU A 7 5.52 17.13 6.98
CA LEU A 7 4.30 16.33 7.02
C LEU A 7 3.64 16.37 8.40
N ILE A 8 4.42 16.17 9.47
CA ILE A 8 3.92 16.21 10.85
C ILE A 8 3.23 17.55 11.17
N ARG A 9 3.77 18.67 10.66
CA ARG A 9 3.18 20.00 10.85
C ARG A 9 1.90 20.21 10.04
N GLU A 10 1.82 19.60 8.86
CA GLU A 10 0.68 19.74 7.94
C GLU A 10 -0.48 18.78 8.30
N LEU A 11 -0.21 17.66 8.98
CA LEU A 11 -1.20 16.63 9.36
C LEU A 11 -2.49 17.18 9.99
N PRO A 12 -2.46 18.08 10.99
CA PRO A 12 -3.68 18.60 11.60
C PRO A 12 -4.62 19.30 10.62
N ALA A 13 -4.07 19.97 9.59
CA ALA A 13 -4.87 20.67 8.59
C ALA A 13 -5.65 19.69 7.71
N TYR A 14 -5.01 18.60 7.28
CA TYR A 14 -5.66 17.55 6.50
C TYR A 14 -6.74 16.81 7.30
N LEU A 15 -6.52 16.61 8.60
CA LEU A 15 -7.50 15.97 9.49
C LEU A 15 -8.71 16.84 9.80
N ALA A 16 -8.55 18.17 9.76
CA ALA A 16 -9.64 19.11 9.93
C ALA A 16 -10.45 19.34 8.64
N ALA A 17 -10.01 18.83 7.49
CA ALA A 17 -10.67 19.05 6.22
C ALA A 17 -12.06 18.40 6.19
N PRO A 18 -13.11 19.13 5.78
CA PRO A 18 -14.44 18.56 5.64
C PRO A 18 -14.47 17.59 4.44
N ALA A 19 -14.87 16.34 4.69
CA ALA A 19 -15.03 15.30 3.66
C ALA A 19 -13.77 15.07 2.79
N PRO A 20 -12.68 14.52 3.37
CA PRO A 20 -11.44 14.27 2.63
C PRO A 20 -11.67 13.37 1.41
N SER A 21 -10.94 13.64 0.34
CA SER A 21 -10.95 12.82 -0.87
C SER A 21 -10.41 11.39 -0.59
N PRO A 22 -10.68 10.41 -1.46
CA PRO A 22 -10.10 9.07 -1.30
C PRO A 22 -8.56 9.08 -1.27
N SER A 23 -7.91 9.86 -2.14
CA SER A 23 -6.44 9.96 -2.16
C SER A 23 -5.89 10.59 -0.88
N CYS A 24 -6.58 11.59 -0.33
CA CYS A 24 -6.25 12.18 0.96
C CYS A 24 -6.35 11.14 2.07
N LEU A 25 -7.46 10.40 2.15
CA LEU A 25 -7.66 9.33 3.14
C LEU A 25 -6.59 8.25 3.06
N LEU A 26 -6.30 7.73 1.86
CA LEU A 26 -5.26 6.72 1.65
C LEU A 26 -3.89 7.22 2.12
N SER A 27 -3.58 8.49 1.85
CA SER A 27 -2.31 9.11 2.24
C SER A 27 -2.21 9.35 3.75
N LEU A 28 -3.32 9.72 4.39
CA LEU A 28 -3.40 9.84 5.85
C LEU A 28 -3.24 8.48 6.53
N VAL A 29 -3.86 7.43 6.01
CA VAL A 29 -3.69 6.06 6.52
C VAL A 29 -2.23 5.64 6.43
N ARG A 30 -1.60 5.75 5.25
CA ARG A 30 -0.18 5.42 5.05
C ARG A 30 0.73 6.21 6.01
N THR A 31 0.44 7.49 6.21
CA THR A 31 1.21 8.34 7.13
C THR A 31 1.04 7.90 8.58
N CYS A 32 -0.19 7.60 8.99
CA CYS A 32 -0.51 7.16 10.33
C CYS A 32 0.18 5.82 10.67
N THR A 33 0.10 4.84 9.76
CA THR A 33 0.73 3.52 9.96
C THR A 33 2.25 3.63 9.99
N ALA A 34 2.87 4.37 9.06
CA ALA A 34 4.31 4.57 9.04
C ALA A 34 4.84 5.25 10.32
N LEU A 35 4.18 6.32 10.79
CA LEU A 35 4.57 7.03 12.01
C LEU A 35 4.37 6.18 13.26
N TYR A 36 3.26 5.42 13.34
CA TYR A 36 3.03 4.48 14.43
C TYR A 36 4.14 3.42 14.51
N ARG A 37 4.55 2.85 13.37
CA ARG A 37 5.61 1.85 13.28
C ARG A 37 6.98 2.42 13.64
N LEU A 38 7.33 3.61 13.14
CA LEU A 38 8.56 4.33 13.51
C LEU A 38 8.66 4.58 15.02
N LEU A 39 7.57 5.03 15.65
CA LEU A 39 7.54 5.23 17.11
C LEU A 39 7.61 3.91 17.88
N SER A 40 7.13 2.81 17.28
CA SER A 40 7.19 1.48 17.87
C SER A 40 8.57 0.83 17.78
N SER A 41 9.39 1.19 16.79
CA SER A 41 10.79 0.76 16.69
C SER A 41 11.74 1.49 17.65
N GLY A 42 11.22 2.46 18.44
CA GLY A 42 12.02 3.24 19.40
C GLY A 42 12.69 4.48 18.79
N THR A 43 12.35 4.84 17.54
CA THR A 43 12.85 6.06 16.90
C THR A 43 12.31 7.28 17.65
N GLN A 44 13.20 8.14 18.15
CA GLN A 44 12.80 9.35 18.86
C GLN A 44 12.49 10.48 17.89
N LEU A 45 11.20 10.82 17.77
CA LEU A 45 10.69 11.94 16.99
C LEU A 45 9.84 12.83 17.90
N PRO A 46 10.45 13.75 18.67
CA PRO A 46 9.72 14.59 19.64
C PRO A 46 8.55 15.36 19.02
N GLU A 47 8.69 15.78 17.76
CA GLU A 47 7.66 16.51 17.03
C GLU A 47 6.47 15.65 16.60
N ALA A 48 6.65 14.32 16.48
CA ALA A 48 5.60 13.40 16.06
C ALA A 48 4.61 13.06 17.19
N GLY A 49 4.93 13.38 18.45
CA GLY A 49 4.13 12.96 19.60
C GLY A 49 4.38 11.50 19.97
N ASP A 50 3.34 10.81 20.46
CA ASP A 50 3.46 9.45 21.00
C ASP A 50 2.58 8.42 20.27
N ARG A 51 2.76 7.14 20.60
CA ARG A 51 1.98 6.05 20.01
C ARG A 51 0.48 6.17 20.29
N GLN A 52 0.08 6.74 21.43
CA GLN A 52 -1.33 6.90 21.79
C GLN A 52 -2.02 7.91 20.86
N THR A 53 -1.31 8.97 20.48
CA THR A 53 -1.77 9.96 19.50
C THR A 53 -2.14 9.29 18.18
N TYR A 54 -1.28 8.41 17.66
CA TYR A 54 -1.54 7.70 16.41
C TYR A 54 -2.58 6.58 16.50
N THR A 55 -2.75 5.95 17.67
CA THR A 55 -3.90 5.04 17.89
C THR A 55 -5.23 5.80 17.79
N LEU A 56 -5.34 6.97 18.43
CA LEU A 56 -6.56 7.80 18.35
C LEU A 56 -6.80 8.31 16.92
N LEU A 57 -5.72 8.64 16.20
CA LEU A 57 -5.80 9.02 14.79
C LEU A 57 -6.30 7.87 13.93
N ALA A 58 -5.78 6.65 14.13
CA ALA A 58 -6.23 5.47 13.41
C ALA A 58 -7.73 5.22 13.61
N ASP A 59 -8.25 5.41 14.82
CA ASP A 59 -9.68 5.28 15.12
C ASP A 59 -10.54 6.33 14.40
N GLN A 60 -10.02 7.54 14.22
CA GLN A 60 -10.69 8.59 13.44
C GLN A 60 -10.66 8.27 11.95
N LEU A 61 -9.51 7.85 11.43
CA LEU A 61 -9.35 7.48 10.02
C LEU A 61 -10.19 6.25 9.66
N PHE A 62 -10.26 5.24 10.54
CA PHE A 62 -11.09 4.07 10.32
C PHE A 62 -12.55 4.48 10.09
N ARG A 63 -13.09 5.33 10.98
CA ARG A 63 -14.45 5.86 10.84
C ARG A 63 -14.62 6.69 9.56
N ALA A 64 -13.67 7.55 9.22
CA ALA A 64 -13.74 8.38 8.03
C ALA A 64 -13.72 7.54 6.73
N VAL A 65 -12.89 6.51 6.67
CA VAL A 65 -12.81 5.58 5.54
C VAL A 65 -14.09 4.75 5.44
N SER A 66 -14.61 4.20 6.54
CA SER A 66 -15.89 3.48 6.54
C SER A 66 -17.04 4.38 6.07
N GLN A 67 -17.12 5.62 6.57
CA GLN A 67 -18.12 6.58 6.11
C GLN A 67 -18.01 6.83 4.60
N ARG A 68 -16.80 6.99 4.06
CA ARG A 68 -16.58 7.16 2.62
C ARG A 68 -17.07 5.96 1.82
N LEU A 69 -16.79 4.75 2.27
CA LEU A 69 -17.25 3.51 1.63
C LEU A 69 -18.77 3.36 1.60
N GLU A 70 -19.49 3.88 2.61
CA GLU A 70 -20.96 3.87 2.63
C GLU A 70 -21.60 4.99 1.77
N THR A 71 -20.84 6.02 1.38
CA THR A 71 -21.42 7.04 0.50
C THR A 71 -21.72 6.45 -0.88
N ALA A 72 -22.96 6.64 -1.36
CA ALA A 72 -23.44 6.15 -2.65
C ALA A 72 -22.58 6.58 -3.87
N HIS A 73 -21.74 7.61 -3.68
CA HIS A 73 -20.83 8.17 -4.68
C HIS A 73 -19.38 7.71 -4.51
N CYS A 74 -19.10 6.59 -3.82
CA CYS A 74 -17.73 6.08 -3.76
C CYS A 74 -17.21 5.82 -5.19
N ASP A 75 -16.16 6.57 -5.54
CA ASP A 75 -15.61 6.76 -6.88
C ASP A 75 -15.02 5.46 -7.46
N SER A 76 -15.80 4.63 -8.15
CA SER A 76 -15.38 3.35 -8.76
C SER A 76 -15.09 2.17 -7.81
N LEU A 77 -15.16 0.95 -8.35
CA LEU A 77 -14.85 -0.29 -7.64
C LEU A 77 -13.37 -0.38 -7.23
N HIS A 78 -12.47 0.19 -8.02
CA HIS A 78 -11.05 0.24 -7.72
C HIS A 78 -10.77 1.05 -6.44
N THR A 79 -11.37 2.25 -6.31
CA THR A 79 -11.23 3.05 -5.08
C THR A 79 -11.83 2.34 -3.86
N ARG A 80 -12.93 1.60 -4.04
CA ARG A 80 -13.49 0.77 -2.96
C ARG A 80 -12.47 -0.27 -2.50
N ALA A 81 -11.82 -0.97 -3.42
CA ALA A 81 -10.77 -1.92 -3.08
C ALA A 81 -9.62 -1.26 -2.29
N LEU A 82 -9.10 -0.11 -2.77
CA LEU A 82 -8.03 0.61 -2.08
C LEU A 82 -8.43 1.08 -0.67
N LEU A 83 -9.65 1.59 -0.49
CA LEU A 83 -10.14 2.03 0.81
C LEU A 83 -10.40 0.85 1.76
N THR A 84 -10.89 -0.27 1.26
CA THR A 84 -11.05 -1.51 2.06
C THR A 84 -9.68 -2.01 2.53
N GLU A 85 -8.67 -2.00 1.68
CA GLU A 85 -7.29 -2.34 2.07
C GLU A 85 -6.78 -1.41 3.17
N ALA A 86 -7.03 -0.11 3.04
CA ALA A 86 -6.64 0.88 4.04
C ALA A 86 -7.26 0.62 5.42
N LEU A 87 -8.50 0.08 5.49
CA LEU A 87 -9.09 -0.35 6.76
C LEU A 87 -8.32 -1.50 7.40
N TYR A 88 -7.89 -2.50 6.62
CA TYR A 88 -7.02 -3.58 7.12
C TYR A 88 -5.66 -3.07 7.60
N SER A 89 -5.07 -2.13 6.87
CA SER A 89 -3.83 -1.47 7.29
C SER A 89 -4.00 -0.77 8.65
N LEU A 90 -5.13 -0.08 8.89
CA LEU A 90 -5.40 0.50 10.20
C LEU A 90 -5.63 -0.57 11.28
N LEU A 91 -6.39 -1.62 10.97
CA LEU A 91 -6.72 -2.71 11.88
C LEU A 91 -5.46 -3.44 12.39
N ARG A 92 -4.54 -3.80 11.49
CA ARG A 92 -3.36 -4.60 11.82
C ARG A 92 -2.23 -3.77 12.43
N GLU A 93 -1.99 -2.58 11.91
CA GLU A 93 -0.73 -1.86 12.17
C GLU A 93 -0.78 -0.90 13.35
N THR A 94 -1.97 -0.52 13.78
CA THR A 94 -2.14 0.49 14.84
C THR A 94 -2.86 -0.07 16.08
N GLY A 95 -3.29 -1.33 16.01
CA GLY A 95 -3.96 -2.05 17.09
C GLY A 95 -2.97 -2.53 18.17
N ARG A 96 -3.36 -2.41 19.44
CA ARG A 96 -2.66 -3.05 20.57
C ARG A 96 -3.12 -4.50 20.80
N CYS A 97 -4.31 -4.83 20.32
CA CYS A 97 -4.97 -6.12 20.40
C CYS A 97 -5.89 -6.30 19.18
N TYR A 98 -6.19 -7.55 18.81
CA TYR A 98 -7.13 -7.84 17.74
C TYR A 98 -8.53 -7.33 18.11
N ASP A 99 -9.09 -6.44 17.28
CA ASP A 99 -10.43 -5.87 17.46
C ASP A 99 -11.41 -6.58 16.51
N THR A 100 -12.09 -7.60 17.03
CA THR A 100 -13.05 -8.40 16.27
C THR A 100 -14.15 -7.53 15.65
N SER A 101 -14.59 -6.47 16.33
CA SER A 101 -15.66 -5.60 15.80
C SER A 101 -15.24 -4.84 14.54
N ARG A 102 -13.97 -4.41 14.48
CA ARG A 102 -13.41 -3.78 13.28
C ARG A 102 -13.11 -4.79 12.19
N ALA A 103 -12.68 -6.00 12.55
CA ALA A 103 -12.49 -7.09 11.59
C ALA A 103 -13.80 -7.40 10.86
N GLU A 104 -14.90 -7.61 11.60
CA GLU A 104 -16.24 -7.84 11.03
C GLU A 104 -16.68 -6.72 10.07
N VAL A 105 -16.33 -5.47 10.38
CA VAL A 105 -16.60 -4.32 9.48
C VAL A 105 -15.76 -4.42 8.20
N CYS A 106 -14.48 -4.78 8.29
CA CYS A 106 -13.63 -4.97 7.12
C CYS A 106 -14.15 -6.11 6.25
N ASP A 107 -14.48 -7.25 6.85
CA ASP A 107 -15.03 -8.44 6.18
C ASP A 107 -16.32 -8.11 5.41
N ALA A 108 -17.21 -7.32 6.03
CA ALA A 108 -18.43 -6.87 5.37
C ALA A 108 -18.14 -6.02 4.11
N TYR A 109 -17.10 -5.19 4.12
CA TYR A 109 -16.67 -4.44 2.93
C TYR A 109 -16.03 -5.32 1.87
N VAL A 110 -15.27 -6.36 2.26
CA VAL A 110 -14.75 -7.36 1.32
C VAL A 110 -15.91 -8.08 0.63
N ALA A 111 -16.92 -8.54 1.38
CA ALA A 111 -18.08 -9.20 0.79
C ALA A 111 -18.84 -8.28 -0.19
N LYS A 112 -19.06 -7.01 0.16
CA LYS A 112 -19.66 -6.02 -0.75
C LYS A 112 -18.80 -5.81 -2.01
N LEU A 113 -17.47 -5.73 -1.86
CA LEU A 113 -16.53 -5.56 -2.96
C LEU A 113 -16.55 -6.77 -3.90
N MET A 114 -16.47 -7.98 -3.35
CA MET A 114 -16.41 -9.22 -4.12
C MET A 114 -17.71 -9.48 -4.89
N ASN A 115 -18.87 -9.24 -4.28
CA ASN A 115 -20.15 -9.34 -4.99
C ASN A 115 -20.17 -8.42 -6.22
N ALA A 116 -19.79 -7.14 -6.05
CA ALA A 116 -19.73 -6.20 -7.16
C ALA A 116 -18.65 -6.55 -8.20
N TYR A 117 -17.51 -7.11 -7.77
CA TYR A 117 -16.44 -7.56 -8.66
C TYR A 117 -16.91 -8.73 -9.55
N THR A 118 -17.58 -9.72 -8.96
CA THR A 118 -18.13 -10.87 -9.69
C THR A 118 -19.28 -10.52 -10.62
N GLU A 119 -20.05 -9.47 -10.32
CA GLU A 119 -21.10 -8.97 -11.22
C GLU A 119 -20.52 -8.21 -12.42
N THR A 120 -19.37 -7.56 -12.24
CA THR A 120 -18.75 -6.72 -13.27
C THR A 120 -17.83 -7.49 -14.22
N MET A 121 -17.20 -8.59 -13.75
CA MET A 121 -16.21 -9.43 -14.44
C MET A 121 -15.43 -8.68 -15.54
N PRO A 122 -14.37 -7.94 -15.16
CA PRO A 122 -13.63 -7.12 -16.13
C PRO A 122 -12.99 -7.98 -17.22
N SER A 123 -13.52 -7.94 -18.44
CA SER A 123 -12.97 -8.68 -19.60
C SER A 123 -11.84 -7.95 -20.32
N ASP A 124 -11.62 -6.68 -19.97
CA ASP A 124 -10.80 -5.74 -20.75
C ASP A 124 -9.57 -5.29 -19.95
N SER A 125 -8.58 -4.72 -20.65
CA SER A 125 -7.34 -4.20 -20.05
C SER A 125 -7.57 -3.12 -18.97
N ALA A 126 -8.70 -2.41 -19.02
CA ALA A 126 -9.12 -1.47 -17.96
C ALA A 126 -9.40 -2.15 -16.61
N GLY A 127 -9.64 -3.47 -16.61
CA GLY A 127 -9.85 -4.29 -15.42
C GLY A 127 -8.58 -4.64 -14.65
N ILE A 128 -7.39 -4.47 -15.26
CA ILE A 128 -6.12 -4.91 -14.67
C ILE A 128 -5.84 -4.22 -13.32
N PRO A 129 -5.89 -2.87 -13.19
CA PRO A 129 -5.63 -2.23 -11.90
C PRO A 129 -6.62 -2.64 -10.81
N LEU A 130 -7.89 -2.88 -11.18
CA LEU A 130 -8.91 -3.36 -10.27
C LEU A 130 -8.60 -4.79 -9.79
N GLN A 131 -8.23 -5.71 -10.69
CA GLN A 131 -7.84 -7.08 -10.32
C GLN A 131 -6.66 -7.05 -9.34
N THR A 132 -5.64 -6.24 -9.59
CA THR A 132 -4.49 -6.08 -8.69
C THR A 132 -4.92 -5.57 -7.32
N ALA A 133 -5.76 -4.53 -7.26
CA ALA A 133 -6.28 -4.00 -6.01
C ALA A 133 -7.15 -5.00 -5.24
N VAL A 134 -7.96 -5.81 -5.94
CA VAL A 134 -8.75 -6.89 -5.33
C VAL A 134 -7.86 -7.97 -4.73
N CYS A 135 -6.81 -8.41 -5.44
CA CYS A 135 -5.86 -9.38 -4.89
C CYS A 135 -5.21 -8.87 -3.59
N ARG A 136 -4.83 -7.59 -3.55
CA ARG A 136 -4.31 -6.94 -2.34
C ARG A 136 -5.33 -6.96 -1.19
N VAL A 137 -6.62 -6.75 -1.46
CA VAL A 137 -7.66 -6.87 -0.43
C VAL A 137 -7.81 -8.31 0.06
N LEU A 138 -7.81 -9.29 -0.84
CA LEU A 138 -7.97 -10.71 -0.50
C LEU A 138 -6.83 -11.22 0.38
N GLU A 139 -5.58 -10.85 0.09
CA GLU A 139 -4.45 -11.17 0.97
C GLU A 139 -4.66 -10.65 2.39
N SER A 140 -5.20 -9.43 2.53
CA SER A 140 -5.47 -8.83 3.83
C SER A 140 -6.65 -9.50 4.55
N PHE A 141 -7.66 -9.96 3.81
CA PHE A 141 -8.82 -10.69 4.34
C PHE A 141 -8.43 -12.08 4.85
N PHE A 142 -7.64 -12.83 4.09
CA PHE A 142 -7.25 -14.19 4.48
C PHE A 142 -6.14 -14.21 5.52
N TYR A 143 -5.24 -13.22 5.57
CA TYR A 143 -4.18 -13.24 6.58
C TYR A 143 -4.74 -13.19 8.03
N PRO A 144 -4.30 -14.08 8.96
CA PRO A 144 -3.13 -14.96 8.87
C PRO A 144 -3.39 -16.41 8.41
N GLU A 145 -4.61 -16.75 8.00
CA GLU A 145 -5.02 -18.11 7.66
C GLU A 145 -5.30 -18.30 6.16
N ALA A 146 -4.57 -19.21 5.52
CA ALA A 146 -4.90 -19.64 4.16
C ALA A 146 -6.09 -20.60 4.17
N TRP A 147 -7.25 -20.16 3.70
CA TRP A 147 -8.43 -21.02 3.54
C TRP A 147 -8.43 -21.63 2.14
N GLU A 148 -7.65 -22.70 1.95
CA GLU A 148 -7.38 -23.31 0.63
C GLU A 148 -8.62 -23.72 -0.17
N GLU A 149 -9.72 -24.07 0.51
CA GLU A 149 -10.98 -24.49 -0.11
C GLU A 149 -11.95 -23.32 -0.37
N ASP A 150 -11.62 -22.10 0.08
CA ASP A 150 -12.46 -20.92 -0.14
C ASP A 150 -12.35 -20.43 -1.59
N GLU A 151 -13.50 -20.12 -2.21
CA GLU A 151 -13.56 -19.71 -3.62
C GLU A 151 -12.78 -18.42 -3.90
N TRP A 152 -12.76 -17.46 -2.97
CA TRP A 152 -12.02 -16.21 -3.13
C TRP A 152 -10.51 -16.42 -2.92
N PHE A 153 -10.10 -17.36 -2.06
CA PHE A 153 -8.69 -17.71 -1.93
C PHE A 153 -8.17 -18.45 -3.18
N MET A 154 -8.96 -19.38 -3.72
CA MET A 154 -8.67 -20.03 -5.00
C MET A 154 -8.60 -19.02 -6.16
N LEU A 155 -9.47 -18.00 -6.17
CA LEU A 155 -9.40 -16.90 -7.14
C LEU A 155 -8.10 -16.10 -7.01
N LEU A 156 -7.68 -15.77 -5.77
CA LEU A 156 -6.40 -15.10 -5.52
C LEU A 156 -5.25 -15.95 -6.08
N ARG A 157 -5.14 -17.22 -5.66
CA ARG A 157 -4.05 -18.11 -6.10
C ARG A 157 -4.01 -18.32 -7.60
N SER A 158 -5.16 -18.56 -8.24
CA SER A 158 -5.23 -18.72 -9.69
C SER A 158 -4.81 -17.45 -10.43
N THR A 159 -5.22 -16.27 -9.94
CA THR A 159 -4.79 -14.99 -10.50
C THR A 159 -3.27 -14.78 -10.38
N LEU A 160 -2.66 -15.09 -9.23
CA LEU A 160 -1.21 -15.00 -9.04
C LEU A 160 -0.45 -15.99 -9.96
N ALA A 161 -0.99 -17.21 -10.11
CA ALA A 161 -0.44 -18.20 -11.03
C ALA A 161 -0.48 -17.73 -12.49
N ASP A 162 -1.58 -17.09 -12.91
CA ASP A 162 -1.75 -16.52 -14.25
C ASP A 162 -0.80 -15.34 -14.51
N TRP A 163 -0.59 -14.47 -13.52
CA TRP A 163 0.44 -13.44 -13.63
C TRP A 163 1.82 -14.05 -13.78
N CYS A 164 2.13 -15.09 -13.01
CA CYS A 164 3.40 -15.80 -13.08
C CYS A 164 3.59 -16.60 -14.39
N SER A 165 2.52 -17.04 -15.04
CA SER A 165 2.57 -17.79 -16.30
C SER A 165 2.69 -16.88 -17.53
N SER A 166 2.18 -15.64 -17.42
CA SER A 166 2.24 -14.61 -18.46
C SER A 166 3.55 -13.82 -18.51
N LEU A 167 4.53 -14.13 -17.65
CA LEU A 167 5.86 -13.54 -17.73
C LEU A 167 6.60 -13.99 -19.00
N SER A 168 7.25 -13.04 -19.67
CA SER A 168 8.13 -13.33 -20.81
C SER A 168 9.35 -14.18 -20.38
N PRO A 169 10.08 -14.77 -21.34
CA PRO A 169 11.34 -15.47 -21.05
C PRO A 169 12.38 -14.62 -20.31
N GLU A 170 12.31 -13.29 -20.38
CA GLU A 170 13.17 -12.33 -19.69
C GLU A 170 12.76 -12.14 -18.23
N GLY A 171 11.50 -12.42 -17.90
CA GLY A 171 10.89 -12.28 -16.58
C GLY A 171 10.19 -10.93 -16.38
N ILE A 172 9.57 -10.39 -17.43
CA ILE A 172 8.78 -9.15 -17.40
C ILE A 172 7.39 -9.39 -17.98
N TRP A 173 6.43 -8.52 -17.65
CA TRP A 173 5.16 -8.45 -18.36
C TRP A 173 5.27 -7.41 -19.47
N GLU A 174 5.30 -7.86 -20.73
CA GLU A 174 5.55 -6.99 -21.90
C GLU A 174 4.39 -6.03 -22.20
N GLU A 175 3.16 -6.46 -21.91
CA GLU A 175 1.94 -5.69 -22.21
C GLU A 175 1.51 -4.76 -21.06
N LEU A 176 2.22 -4.77 -19.93
CA LEU A 176 1.89 -3.95 -18.77
C LEU A 176 2.73 -2.68 -18.69
N PRO A 177 2.11 -1.53 -18.38
CA PRO A 177 2.84 -0.37 -17.89
C PRO A 177 3.71 -0.75 -16.67
N MET A 178 4.91 -0.18 -16.59
CA MET A 178 5.86 -0.47 -15.49
C MET A 178 5.26 -0.23 -14.10
N GLU A 179 4.40 0.78 -13.96
CA GLU A 179 3.67 1.07 -12.73
C GLU A 179 2.81 -0.11 -12.28
N GLU A 180 2.03 -0.68 -13.20
CA GLU A 180 1.13 -1.79 -12.90
C GLU A 180 1.90 -3.09 -12.67
N ALA A 181 3.02 -3.29 -13.38
CA ALA A 181 3.93 -4.38 -13.09
C ALA A 181 4.48 -4.34 -11.65
N TRP A 182 4.82 -3.15 -11.14
CA TRP A 182 5.23 -2.99 -9.74
C TRP A 182 4.09 -3.28 -8.77
N ARG A 183 2.84 -2.92 -9.08
CA ARG A 183 1.69 -3.28 -8.23
C ARG A 183 1.43 -4.79 -8.20
N ARG A 184 1.56 -5.50 -9.31
CA ARG A 184 1.49 -6.97 -9.32
C ARG A 184 2.62 -7.60 -8.53
N LEU A 185 3.83 -7.04 -8.68
CA LEU A 185 4.99 -7.46 -7.90
C LEU A 185 4.79 -7.26 -6.40
N GLU A 186 4.18 -6.14 -5.99
CA GLU A 186 3.84 -5.88 -4.60
C GLU A 186 2.99 -7.02 -4.02
N VAL A 187 1.86 -7.33 -4.66
CA VAL A 187 0.97 -8.43 -4.26
C VAL A 187 1.76 -9.76 -4.20
N LEU A 188 2.45 -10.16 -5.27
CA LEU A 188 3.24 -11.40 -5.27
C LEU A 188 4.29 -11.45 -4.15
N ASN A 189 4.97 -10.34 -3.89
CA ASN A 189 6.01 -10.25 -2.86
C ASN A 189 5.43 -10.27 -1.44
N ARG A 190 4.21 -9.74 -1.28
CA ARG A 190 3.47 -9.71 -0.02
C ARG A 190 2.84 -11.06 0.28
N TYR A 191 2.25 -11.72 -0.71
CA TYR A 191 1.72 -13.08 -0.61
C TYR A 191 2.73 -14.05 0.00
N SER A 192 3.93 -14.11 -0.59
CA SER A 192 5.02 -14.97 -0.12
C SER A 192 5.39 -14.70 1.34
N TYR A 193 5.39 -13.42 1.76
CA TYR A 193 5.68 -13.04 3.14
C TYR A 193 4.55 -13.43 4.11
N LEU A 194 3.31 -13.10 3.76
CA LEU A 194 2.13 -13.29 4.61
C LEU A 194 1.80 -14.77 4.84
N PHE A 195 1.79 -15.58 3.77
CA PHE A 195 1.37 -16.98 3.84
C PHE A 195 2.54 -17.97 3.94
N ARG A 196 3.78 -17.49 3.82
CA ARG A 196 5.00 -18.32 3.78
C ARG A 196 4.94 -19.42 2.71
N ASP A 197 4.25 -19.13 1.62
CA ASP A 197 4.15 -19.99 0.45
C ASP A 197 5.22 -19.59 -0.57
N GLY A 198 6.09 -20.55 -0.89
CA GLY A 198 7.20 -20.35 -1.80
C GLY A 198 6.90 -20.65 -3.28
N GLU A 199 5.64 -20.93 -3.63
CA GLU A 199 5.23 -21.32 -4.99
C GLU A 199 5.73 -20.31 -6.06
N PHE A 200 5.62 -19.02 -5.76
CA PHE A 200 5.93 -17.94 -6.71
C PHE A 200 7.30 -17.28 -6.50
N ASP A 201 8.00 -17.60 -5.40
CA ASP A 201 9.20 -16.89 -4.93
C ASP A 201 10.25 -16.65 -6.02
N ARG A 202 10.65 -17.71 -6.74
CA ARG A 202 11.70 -17.60 -7.77
C ARG A 202 11.31 -16.69 -8.92
N LYS A 203 10.02 -16.69 -9.31
CA LYS A 203 9.51 -15.82 -10.37
C LYS A 203 9.45 -14.39 -9.86
N THR A 204 8.91 -14.18 -8.66
CA THR A 204 8.85 -12.89 -7.99
C THR A 204 10.25 -12.26 -7.85
N GLU A 205 11.23 -13.00 -7.32
CA GLU A 205 12.62 -12.53 -7.16
C GLU A 205 13.22 -12.08 -8.49
N ARG A 206 13.07 -12.93 -9.52
CA ARG A 206 13.61 -12.68 -10.85
C ARG A 206 13.00 -11.42 -11.45
N THR A 207 11.68 -11.29 -11.40
CA THR A 207 10.94 -10.16 -11.94
C THR A 207 11.24 -8.87 -11.17
N PHE A 208 11.28 -8.93 -9.84
CA PHE A 208 11.68 -7.82 -8.98
C PHE A 208 13.06 -7.29 -9.34
N ARG A 209 14.05 -8.18 -9.53
CA ARG A 209 15.41 -7.80 -9.94
C ARG A 209 15.42 -7.13 -11.32
N ARG A 210 14.63 -7.64 -12.28
CA ARG A 210 14.56 -7.08 -13.64
C ARG A 210 13.95 -5.68 -13.67
N TYR A 211 12.84 -5.46 -12.98
CA TYR A 211 12.24 -4.13 -12.89
C TYR A 211 13.13 -3.17 -12.11
N SER A 212 13.78 -3.61 -11.02
CA SER A 212 14.74 -2.79 -10.27
C SER A 212 15.90 -2.30 -11.15
N GLN A 213 16.43 -3.14 -12.04
CA GLN A 213 17.49 -2.77 -13.00
C GLN A 213 17.03 -1.75 -14.06
N SER A 214 15.72 -1.66 -14.28
CA SER A 214 15.13 -0.76 -15.28
C SER A 214 14.80 0.62 -14.71
N LEU A 215 14.79 0.78 -13.38
CA LEU A 215 14.56 2.05 -12.71
C LEU A 215 15.75 2.99 -12.96
N ARG A 216 15.44 4.22 -13.39
CA ARG A 216 16.44 5.28 -13.63
C ARG A 216 15.92 6.58 -13.04
N SER A 217 16.70 7.17 -12.13
CA SER A 217 16.30 8.39 -11.37
C SER A 217 15.71 9.49 -12.25
N ASP A 218 16.25 9.67 -13.45
CA ASP A 218 15.95 10.84 -14.28
C ASP A 218 14.77 10.62 -15.24
N PHE A 219 14.31 9.37 -15.39
CA PHE A 219 13.28 8.99 -16.37
C PHE A 219 12.08 8.26 -15.78
N THR A 220 12.19 7.80 -14.54
CA THR A 220 11.10 7.10 -13.85
C THR A 220 10.04 8.09 -13.35
N SER A 221 8.78 7.88 -13.75
CA SER A 221 7.66 8.72 -13.31
C SER A 221 7.41 8.59 -11.80
N ALA A 222 6.74 9.60 -11.23
CA ALA A 222 6.38 9.56 -9.82
C ALA A 222 5.50 8.35 -9.47
N THR A 223 4.52 8.01 -10.32
CA THR A 223 3.62 6.86 -10.11
C THR A 223 4.34 5.52 -10.09
N VAL A 224 5.41 5.36 -10.88
CA VAL A 224 6.26 4.15 -10.82
C VAL A 224 7.03 4.10 -9.52
N TRP A 225 7.54 5.24 -9.02
CA TRP A 225 8.20 5.28 -7.72
C TRP A 225 7.26 4.98 -6.56
N GLU A 226 6.01 5.41 -6.64
CA GLU A 226 4.98 5.05 -5.65
C GLU A 226 4.73 3.54 -5.64
N ALA A 227 4.50 2.93 -6.81
CA ALA A 227 4.28 1.49 -6.92
C ALA A 227 5.51 0.68 -6.46
N PHE A 228 6.72 1.16 -6.76
CA PHE A 228 7.96 0.60 -6.24
C PHE A 228 8.03 0.67 -4.71
N LEU A 229 7.68 1.81 -4.11
CA LEU A 229 7.72 1.97 -2.64
C LEU A 229 6.71 1.04 -1.95
N ASP A 230 5.50 0.91 -2.49
CA ASP A 230 4.51 -0.06 -2.02
C ASP A 230 5.08 -1.50 -2.05
N ALA A 231 5.73 -1.89 -3.16
CA ALA A 231 6.30 -3.23 -3.36
C ALA A 231 7.52 -3.56 -2.48
N THR A 232 8.00 -2.59 -1.71
CA THR A 232 9.29 -2.67 -0.99
C THR A 232 9.18 -2.33 0.49
N LEU A 233 7.95 -2.23 1.01
CA LEU A 233 7.73 -2.09 2.44
C LEU A 233 8.24 -3.35 3.18
N PRO A 234 8.74 -3.23 4.43
CA PRO A 234 9.26 -4.33 5.25
C PRO A 234 8.39 -5.59 5.43
N GLU A 235 7.11 -5.56 5.05
CA GLU A 235 6.19 -6.70 5.09
C GLU A 235 6.16 -7.50 3.78
N HIS A 236 7.27 -7.48 3.07
CA HIS A 236 7.46 -8.17 1.80
C HIS A 236 8.72 -9.01 1.88
N LEU A 237 8.75 -10.11 1.11
CA LEU A 237 9.86 -11.05 1.13
C LEU A 237 11.16 -10.42 0.58
N TYR A 238 11.06 -9.63 -0.48
CA TYR A 238 12.18 -9.00 -1.16
C TYR A 238 12.25 -7.51 -0.86
N VAL A 239 13.40 -7.09 -0.33
CA VAL A 239 13.74 -5.69 -0.05
C VAL A 239 14.79 -5.21 -1.06
N PRO A 240 14.63 -4.02 -1.67
CA PRO A 240 15.57 -3.47 -2.66
C PRO A 240 16.87 -3.01 -2.00
N SER A 241 17.84 -2.58 -2.82
CA SER A 241 19.03 -1.92 -2.29
C SER A 241 18.68 -0.58 -1.63
N SER A 242 19.41 -0.23 -0.58
CA SER A 242 19.25 1.06 0.11
C SER A 242 19.36 2.24 -0.85
N GLN A 243 20.27 2.17 -1.83
CA GLN A 243 20.43 3.20 -2.86
C GLN A 243 19.15 3.46 -3.65
N LEU A 244 18.42 2.41 -4.06
CA LEU A 244 17.17 2.57 -4.80
C LEU A 244 16.07 3.16 -3.91
N LEU A 245 15.98 2.75 -2.64
CA LEU A 245 15.05 3.35 -1.68
C LEU A 245 15.33 4.84 -1.47
N PHE A 246 16.60 5.21 -1.26
CA PHE A 246 16.99 6.62 -1.14
C PHE A 246 16.63 7.42 -2.39
N CYS A 247 16.87 6.88 -3.59
CA CYS A 247 16.46 7.50 -4.84
C CYS A 247 14.93 7.71 -4.92
N ALA A 248 14.14 6.71 -4.54
CA ALA A 248 12.69 6.80 -4.55
C ALA A 248 12.19 7.87 -3.55
N ILE A 249 12.66 7.83 -2.31
CA ILE A 249 12.30 8.80 -1.25
C ILE A 249 12.68 10.23 -1.68
N LYS A 250 13.87 10.42 -2.24
CA LYS A 250 14.32 11.73 -2.74
C LYS A 250 13.40 12.25 -3.84
N ASN A 251 13.01 11.40 -4.79
CA ASN A 251 12.07 11.77 -5.85
C ASN A 251 10.71 12.18 -5.28
N MET A 252 10.13 11.39 -4.37
CA MET A 252 8.87 11.73 -3.70
C MET A 252 8.96 13.06 -2.96
N ALA A 253 10.04 13.28 -2.20
CA ALA A 253 10.28 14.53 -1.50
C ALA A 253 10.43 15.74 -2.45
N GLN A 254 11.07 15.55 -3.61
CA GLN A 254 11.21 16.60 -4.62
C GLN A 254 9.87 16.95 -5.28
N GLN A 255 9.06 15.94 -5.62
CA GLN A 255 7.71 16.16 -6.17
C GLN A 255 6.81 16.89 -5.17
N ALA A 256 6.86 16.52 -3.88
CA ALA A 256 6.10 17.22 -2.86
C ALA A 256 6.46 18.72 -2.75
N ARG A 257 7.75 19.08 -2.91
CA ARG A 257 8.24 20.46 -2.76
C ARG A 257 7.71 21.43 -3.80
N ILE A 258 7.39 20.96 -5.00
CA ILE A 258 6.89 21.80 -6.09
C ILE A 258 5.36 21.95 -6.08
N LEU A 259 4.67 21.19 -5.24
CA LEU A 259 3.21 21.23 -5.09
C LEU A 259 2.77 22.18 -3.98
N GLU A 260 1.54 22.68 -4.11
CA GLU A 260 0.90 23.56 -3.15
C GLU A 260 0.74 22.88 -1.78
N ALA A 261 1.07 23.61 -0.71
CA ALA A 261 0.87 23.17 0.67
C ALA A 261 -0.62 22.91 0.94
N GLY A 262 -0.95 21.80 1.60
CA GLY A 262 -2.35 21.42 1.86
C GLY A 262 -3.05 20.73 0.68
N SER A 263 -2.41 20.55 -0.48
CA SER A 263 -2.99 19.77 -1.58
C SER A 263 -2.89 18.25 -1.32
N ASP A 264 -3.86 17.48 -1.83
CA ASP A 264 -3.88 16.01 -1.70
C ASP A 264 -2.68 15.37 -2.40
N ALA A 265 -2.29 15.89 -3.58
CA ALA A 265 -1.14 15.38 -4.33
C ALA A 265 0.18 15.57 -3.56
N ARG A 266 0.32 16.69 -2.83
CA ARG A 266 1.47 16.90 -1.95
C ARG A 266 1.48 15.90 -0.79
N LEU A 267 0.32 15.70 -0.16
CA LEU A 267 0.18 14.73 0.93
C LEU A 267 0.54 13.32 0.47
N GLN A 268 0.08 12.93 -0.73
CA GLN A 268 0.39 11.64 -1.34
C GLN A 268 1.90 11.41 -1.41
N TYR A 269 2.66 12.30 -2.06
CA TYR A 269 4.11 12.14 -2.16
C TYR A 269 4.83 12.20 -0.80
N LEU A 270 4.39 13.07 0.12
CA LEU A 270 4.95 13.11 1.47
C LEU A 270 4.71 11.80 2.23
N SER A 271 3.53 11.19 2.07
CA SER A 271 3.19 9.92 2.73
C SER A 271 4.04 8.76 2.21
N TYR A 272 4.37 8.72 0.91
CA TYR A 272 5.27 7.74 0.33
C TYR A 272 6.73 7.93 0.77
N ALA A 273 7.20 9.18 0.81
CA ALA A 273 8.52 9.48 1.35
C ALA A 273 8.66 9.03 2.81
N MET A 274 7.62 9.25 3.63
CA MET A 274 7.55 8.80 5.01
C MET A 274 7.59 7.27 5.13
N ALA A 275 6.78 6.56 4.35
CA ALA A 275 6.76 5.11 4.37
C ALA A 275 8.10 4.51 3.93
N GLY A 276 8.76 5.11 2.94
CA GLY A 276 10.10 4.70 2.52
C GLY A 276 11.17 4.93 3.60
N GLU A 277 11.14 6.06 4.31
CA GLU A 277 12.05 6.34 5.43
C GLU A 277 11.89 5.29 6.55
N TRP A 278 10.65 4.90 6.87
CA TRP A 278 10.39 3.76 7.75
C TRP A 278 10.98 2.46 7.21
N GLY A 279 10.80 2.18 5.91
CA GLY A 279 11.37 1.00 5.26
C GLY A 279 12.89 0.89 5.42
N ILE A 280 13.60 2.02 5.29
CA ILE A 280 15.06 2.07 5.50
C ILE A 280 15.44 1.71 6.94
N GLN A 281 14.74 2.30 7.92
CA GLN A 281 15.03 2.04 9.34
C GLN A 281 14.72 0.59 9.72
N ALA A 282 13.59 0.06 9.28
CA ALA A 282 13.17 -1.31 9.56
C ALA A 282 14.11 -2.35 8.93
N ALA A 283 14.67 -2.07 7.75
CA ALA A 283 15.66 -2.93 7.11
C ALA A 283 17.05 -2.87 7.78
N GLY A 284 17.24 -2.00 8.79
CA GLY A 284 18.51 -1.85 9.50
C GLY A 284 19.64 -1.29 8.63
N PHE A 285 19.30 -0.55 7.56
CA PHE A 285 20.32 0.16 6.79
C PHE A 285 20.92 1.27 7.68
N PRO A 286 22.26 1.43 7.69
CA PRO A 286 22.89 2.50 8.46
C PRO A 286 22.38 3.86 8.00
N ASP A 287 22.25 4.82 8.92
CA ASP A 287 21.95 6.22 8.59
C ASP A 287 22.97 6.71 7.56
N VAL A 288 22.49 7.07 6.36
CA VAL A 288 23.29 7.74 5.30
C VAL A 288 22.79 9.16 5.13
#